data_AF-A0A9W6H9H1-F1
#
_entry.id   AF-A0A9W6H9H1-F1
#
_cell.length_a   1.000
_cell.length_b   1.000
_cell.length_c   1.000
_cell.angle_alpha   90.00
_cell.angle_beta   90.00
_cell.angle_gamma   90.00
#
_symmetry.space_group_name_H-M   'P 1'
#
loop_
_entity.id
_entity.type
_entity.pdbx_description
1 polymer ?
#
loop_
_entity_poly.entity_id
_entity_poly.type
_entity_poly.pdbx_seq_one_letter_code
_entity_poly.pdbx_strand_id
1 'polypeptide(L)'
;MPQAPTAPLHAETLRTGDEFRAAAALYTRVFGYDRPEFSLNPNLLSALARNGGSAVGVRTDAGELIGFAYGFAGRDASGHDFHYSQAAVVDAAHQGEGVGRMLKESQREVALGWGHRTMRWTFDPVLSRNAHFNFSSLGAEGVGFVEDYYGRPGTDRVLVEWNLTRDHDPFADLRHAEPPRLGRAHWGEVVHRTIERADGSVQDAAWVAVPAQSPTVSVDGEERASHDLVRVQLRRSIATLTEAGRVLVACRRIDDGTAAYLAVHAHRSEYDFESDKETTA
;
A
#
# COMPACT_ATOMS: atom_id res chain seq x y z
N MET A 1 -26.32 -6.08 16.37
CA MET A 1 -27.30 -5.17 15.74
C MET A 1 -27.21 -5.39 14.24
N PRO A 2 -28.32 -5.45 13.48
CA PRO A 2 -28.24 -5.46 12.03
C PRO A 2 -27.59 -4.14 11.59
N GLN A 3 -26.51 -4.21 10.79
CA GLN A 3 -25.92 -3.02 10.17
C GLN A 3 -27.02 -2.36 9.32
N ALA A 4 -27.24 -1.06 9.54
CA ALA A 4 -28.11 -0.29 8.67
C ALA A 4 -27.61 -0.43 7.22
N PRO A 5 -28.52 -0.50 6.22
CA PRO A 5 -28.11 -0.54 4.83
C PRO A 5 -27.23 0.68 4.55
N THR A 6 -25.97 0.43 4.17
CA THR A 6 -25.02 1.48 3.80
C THR A 6 -25.62 2.22 2.61
N ALA A 7 -25.76 3.55 2.72
CA ALA A 7 -26.23 4.36 1.61
C ALA A 7 -25.33 4.10 0.37
N PRO A 8 -25.88 4.12 -0.85
CA PRO A 8 -25.08 3.98 -2.05
C PRO A 8 -23.93 5.00 -2.07
N LEU A 9 -22.78 4.52 -2.55
CA LEU A 9 -21.56 5.32 -2.68
C LEU A 9 -21.20 5.43 -4.15
N HIS A 10 -20.72 6.60 -4.56
CA HIS A 10 -20.40 6.90 -5.95
C HIS A 10 -18.94 7.32 -6.08
N ALA A 11 -18.17 6.60 -6.91
CA ALA A 11 -16.81 6.99 -7.24
C ALA A 11 -16.78 7.85 -8.51
N GLU A 12 -15.90 8.85 -8.56
CA GLU A 12 -15.79 9.78 -9.68
C GLU A 12 -14.37 10.31 -9.88
N THR A 13 -14.09 10.82 -11.08
CA THR A 13 -12.89 11.63 -11.34
C THR A 13 -13.20 13.11 -11.10
N LEU A 14 -12.38 13.76 -10.29
CA LEU A 14 -12.47 15.19 -9.96
C LEU A 14 -11.83 16.04 -11.06
N ARG A 15 -12.50 17.11 -11.49
CA ARG A 15 -12.14 17.94 -12.65
C ARG A 15 -12.24 19.44 -12.40
N THR A 16 -13.06 19.88 -11.46
CA THR A 16 -13.37 21.29 -11.22
C THR A 16 -12.59 21.89 -10.05
N GLY A 17 -12.45 23.22 -10.05
CA GLY A 17 -11.77 23.92 -8.95
C GLY A 17 -12.44 23.72 -7.59
N ASP A 18 -13.76 23.63 -7.55
CA ASP A 18 -14.52 23.36 -6.32
C ASP A 18 -14.27 21.94 -5.80
N GLU A 19 -14.23 20.95 -6.69
CA GLU A 19 -13.89 19.57 -6.33
C GLU A 19 -12.47 19.45 -5.78
N PHE A 20 -11.49 20.12 -6.40
CA PHE A 20 -10.11 20.10 -5.89
C PHE A 20 -9.99 20.80 -4.53
N ARG A 21 -10.76 21.88 -4.29
CA ARG A 21 -10.84 22.52 -2.97
C ARG A 21 -11.46 21.60 -1.93
N ALA A 22 -12.55 20.91 -2.26
CA ALA A 22 -13.20 19.95 -1.38
C ALA A 22 -12.27 18.78 -1.03
N ALA A 23 -11.54 18.27 -2.02
CA ALA A 23 -10.52 17.23 -1.85
C ALA A 23 -9.38 17.67 -0.92
N ALA A 24 -8.84 18.88 -1.12
CA ALA A 24 -7.82 19.45 -0.25
C ALA A 24 -8.32 19.61 1.20
N ALA A 25 -9.57 20.05 1.39
CA ALA A 25 -10.18 20.18 2.70
C ALA A 25 -10.37 18.81 3.40
N LEU A 26 -10.84 17.79 2.66
CA LEU A 26 -10.94 16.42 3.17
C LEU A 26 -9.55 15.87 3.56
N TYR A 27 -8.54 16.07 2.72
CA TYR A 27 -7.16 15.66 2.99
C TYR A 27 -6.63 16.28 4.29
N THR A 28 -6.74 17.62 4.43
CA THR A 28 -6.30 18.34 5.63
C THR A 28 -7.01 17.83 6.88
N ARG A 29 -8.34 17.61 6.80
CA ARG A 29 -9.13 17.10 7.93
C ARG A 29 -8.70 15.69 8.35
N VAL A 30 -8.55 14.76 7.41
CA VAL A 30 -8.22 13.36 7.71
C VAL A 30 -6.81 13.21 8.29
N PHE A 31 -5.84 14.00 7.80
CA PHE A 31 -4.50 14.00 8.36
C PHE A 31 -4.35 14.84 9.64
N GLY A 32 -5.40 15.56 10.05
CA GLY A 32 -5.37 16.40 11.24
C GLY A 32 -4.39 17.57 11.12
N TYR A 33 -4.13 18.05 9.90
CA TYR A 33 -3.25 19.18 9.69
C TYR A 33 -3.94 20.48 10.09
N ASP A 34 -3.32 21.22 10.99
CA ASP A 34 -3.77 22.50 11.52
C ASP A 34 -3.09 23.69 10.84
N ARG A 35 -2.00 23.44 10.07
CA ARG A 35 -1.25 24.47 9.34
C ARG A 35 -1.55 24.46 7.84
N PRO A 36 -1.75 25.64 7.22
CA PRO A 36 -2.01 25.76 5.78
C PRO A 36 -0.91 25.16 4.90
N GLU A 37 0.34 25.16 5.34
CA GLU A 37 1.49 24.64 4.57
C GLU A 37 1.42 23.13 4.27
N PHE A 38 0.62 22.38 5.03
CA PHE A 38 0.40 20.95 4.80
C PHE A 38 -0.85 20.65 3.96
N SER A 39 -1.63 21.68 3.58
CA SER A 39 -2.78 21.50 2.70
C SER A 39 -2.34 21.27 1.26
N LEU A 40 -3.17 20.55 0.51
CA LEU A 40 -2.93 20.33 -0.92
C LEU A 40 -3.30 21.57 -1.72
N ASN A 41 -2.42 21.97 -2.63
CA ASN A 41 -2.71 23.05 -3.56
C ASN A 41 -3.70 22.57 -4.65
N PRO A 42 -4.91 23.16 -4.76
CA PRO A 42 -5.90 22.75 -5.76
C PRO A 42 -5.43 22.93 -7.22
N ASN A 43 -4.59 23.94 -7.49
CA ASN A 43 -4.03 24.16 -8.82
C ASN A 43 -3.00 23.09 -9.18
N LEU A 44 -2.25 22.58 -8.19
CA LEU A 44 -1.36 21.44 -8.41
C LEU A 44 -2.17 20.17 -8.71
N LEU A 45 -3.22 19.88 -7.95
CA LEU A 45 -4.12 18.74 -8.24
C LEU A 45 -4.70 18.83 -9.66
N SER A 46 -5.15 20.03 -10.04
CA SER A 46 -5.64 20.33 -11.39
C SER A 46 -4.60 20.06 -12.48
N ALA A 47 -3.33 20.45 -12.24
CA ALA A 47 -2.23 20.20 -13.17
C ALA A 47 -1.89 18.71 -13.26
N LEU A 48 -1.79 18.00 -12.13
CA LEU A 48 -1.51 16.56 -12.11
C LEU A 48 -2.58 15.77 -12.88
N ALA A 49 -3.87 16.02 -12.59
CA ALA A 49 -4.98 15.33 -13.25
C ALA A 49 -5.02 15.52 -14.77
N ARG A 50 -4.44 16.60 -15.29
CA ARG A 50 -4.36 16.91 -16.74
C ARG A 50 -3.13 16.33 -17.44
N ASN A 51 -2.14 15.84 -16.67
CA ASN A 51 -0.83 15.47 -17.20
C ASN A 51 -0.43 14.06 -16.73
N GLY A 52 -1.24 13.04 -17.04
CA GLY A 52 -0.92 11.65 -16.70
C GLY A 52 -1.22 11.25 -15.24
N GLY A 53 -1.71 12.17 -14.43
CA GLY A 53 -2.09 11.96 -13.04
C GLY A 53 -3.58 11.68 -12.84
N SER A 54 -3.95 11.52 -11.57
CA SER A 54 -5.30 11.20 -11.12
C SER A 54 -5.71 12.10 -9.96
N ALA A 55 -6.99 12.44 -9.93
CA ALA A 55 -7.67 12.98 -8.76
C ALA A 55 -9.07 12.37 -8.77
N VAL A 56 -9.35 11.48 -7.83
CA VAL A 56 -10.60 10.72 -7.76
C VAL A 56 -11.24 10.87 -6.40
N GLY A 57 -12.56 10.87 -6.37
CA GLY A 57 -13.37 11.04 -5.16
C GLY A 57 -14.36 9.91 -4.98
N VAL A 58 -14.82 9.73 -3.73
CA VAL A 58 -16.01 8.92 -3.41
C VAL A 58 -16.99 9.81 -2.65
N ARG A 59 -18.25 9.79 -3.09
CA ARG A 59 -19.34 10.55 -2.47
C ARG A 59 -20.44 9.65 -1.92
N THR A 60 -21.16 10.18 -0.95
CA THR A 60 -22.48 9.69 -0.57
C THR A 60 -23.55 10.16 -1.56
N ASP A 61 -24.73 9.56 -1.54
CA ASP A 61 -25.91 10.03 -2.30
C ASP A 61 -26.27 11.50 -2.04
N ALA A 62 -25.99 12.01 -0.83
CA ALA A 62 -26.22 13.41 -0.49
C ALA A 62 -25.19 14.37 -1.13
N GLY A 63 -24.21 13.84 -1.88
CA GLY A 63 -23.18 14.60 -2.56
C GLY A 63 -21.96 14.94 -1.70
N GLU A 64 -21.87 14.42 -0.48
CA GLU A 64 -20.73 14.67 0.41
C GLU A 64 -19.50 13.88 -0.05
N LEU A 65 -18.35 14.56 -0.19
CA LEU A 65 -17.07 13.93 -0.51
C LEU A 65 -16.46 13.28 0.74
N ILE A 66 -16.49 11.96 0.80
CA ILE A 66 -16.05 11.15 1.95
C ILE A 66 -14.75 10.37 1.69
N GLY A 67 -14.31 10.31 0.43
CA GLY A 67 -13.05 9.71 0.04
C GLY A 67 -12.37 10.53 -1.04
N PHE A 68 -11.04 10.58 -1.01
CA PHE A 68 -10.24 11.25 -2.04
C PHE A 68 -8.89 10.55 -2.21
N ALA A 69 -8.47 10.36 -3.46
CA ALA A 69 -7.13 9.91 -3.79
C ALA A 69 -6.57 10.69 -4.98
N TYR A 70 -5.25 10.89 -4.99
CA TYR A 70 -4.55 11.49 -6.12
C TYR A 70 -3.21 10.83 -6.38
N GLY A 71 -2.74 11.02 -7.60
CA GLY A 71 -1.48 10.48 -8.07
C GLY A 71 -1.01 11.15 -9.35
N PHE A 72 0.17 10.75 -9.82
CA PHE A 72 0.85 11.37 -10.94
C PHE A 72 1.64 10.35 -11.77
N ALA A 73 1.97 10.69 -13.01
CA ALA A 73 2.86 9.87 -13.81
C ALA A 73 4.28 9.88 -13.22
N GLY A 74 4.83 8.69 -12.99
CA GLY A 74 6.18 8.49 -12.50
C GLY A 74 6.98 7.61 -13.47
N ARG A 75 8.30 7.76 -13.40
CA ARG A 75 9.27 6.94 -14.12
C ARG A 75 10.43 6.64 -13.19
N ASP A 76 10.93 5.40 -13.19
CA ASP A 76 12.12 5.05 -12.43
C ASP A 76 13.41 5.16 -13.27
N ALA A 77 14.55 4.96 -12.62
CA ALA A 77 15.86 5.06 -13.27
C ALA A 77 16.08 4.02 -14.38
N SER A 78 15.30 2.92 -14.40
CA SER A 78 15.34 1.91 -15.47
C SER A 78 14.47 2.29 -16.67
N GLY A 79 13.70 3.38 -16.57
CA GLY A 79 12.80 3.86 -17.61
C GLY A 79 11.40 3.26 -17.55
N HIS A 80 11.06 2.51 -16.51
CA HIS A 80 9.71 1.95 -16.34
C HIS A 80 8.73 3.07 -15.96
N ASP A 81 7.68 3.26 -16.75
CA ASP A 81 6.59 4.20 -16.50
C ASP A 81 5.48 3.58 -15.62
N PHE A 82 5.06 4.31 -14.59
CA PHE A 82 4.01 3.88 -13.68
C PHE A 82 3.14 5.06 -13.24
N HIS A 83 1.93 4.76 -12.76
CA HIS A 83 1.14 5.73 -12.02
C HIS A 83 1.55 5.74 -10.54
N TYR A 84 2.06 6.84 -10.00
CA TYR A 84 2.35 6.95 -8.57
C TYR A 84 1.14 7.49 -7.80
N SER A 85 0.52 6.66 -6.97
CA SER A 85 -0.57 7.04 -6.08
C SER A 85 -0.02 7.68 -4.79
N GLN A 86 0.05 9.01 -4.77
CA GLN A 86 0.63 9.77 -3.65
C GLN A 86 -0.15 9.66 -2.34
N ALA A 87 -1.47 9.75 -2.38
CA ALA A 87 -2.30 9.67 -1.18
C ALA A 87 -3.70 9.14 -1.48
N ALA A 88 -4.28 8.46 -0.51
CA ALA A 88 -5.69 8.11 -0.45
C ALA A 88 -6.19 8.34 0.98
N VAL A 89 -7.24 9.13 1.13
CA VAL A 89 -7.87 9.48 2.40
C VAL A 89 -9.32 9.07 2.40
N VAL A 90 -9.79 8.58 3.54
CA VAL A 90 -11.17 8.20 3.78
C VAL A 90 -11.59 8.84 5.08
N ASP A 91 -12.76 9.48 5.07
CA ASP A 91 -13.35 10.06 6.27
C ASP A 91 -13.48 8.99 7.37
N ALA A 92 -13.14 9.36 8.61
CA ALA A 92 -13.10 8.43 9.74
C ALA A 92 -14.45 7.73 9.95
N ALA A 93 -15.57 8.41 9.71
CA ALA A 93 -16.91 7.86 9.86
C ALA A 93 -17.26 6.78 8.83
N HIS A 94 -16.56 6.76 7.69
CA HIS A 94 -16.82 5.87 6.55
C HIS A 94 -15.73 4.81 6.35
N GLN A 95 -14.83 4.63 7.33
CA GLN A 95 -13.82 3.58 7.27
C GLN A 95 -14.46 2.20 7.40
N GLY A 96 -14.02 1.26 6.57
CA GLY A 96 -14.56 -0.11 6.55
C GLY A 96 -15.74 -0.31 5.61
N GLU A 97 -16.26 0.75 4.98
CA GLU A 97 -17.38 0.69 4.02
C GLU A 97 -16.92 0.43 2.57
N GLY A 98 -15.68 0.02 2.35
CA GLY A 98 -15.13 -0.27 1.02
C GLY A 98 -14.63 0.96 0.23
N VAL A 99 -14.76 2.18 0.77
CA VAL A 99 -14.34 3.44 0.12
C VAL A 99 -12.89 3.40 -0.40
N GLY A 100 -11.95 2.86 0.39
CA GLY A 100 -10.54 2.76 -0.01
C GLY A 100 -10.33 1.91 -1.26
N ARG A 101 -11.09 0.81 -1.42
CA ARG A 101 -11.05 -0.01 -2.63
C ARG A 101 -11.63 0.78 -3.81
N MET A 102 -12.79 1.42 -3.64
CA MET A 102 -13.42 2.23 -4.70
C MET A 102 -12.47 3.32 -5.23
N LEU A 103 -11.75 4.00 -4.32
CA LEU A 103 -10.73 4.98 -4.71
C LEU A 103 -9.61 4.37 -5.54
N LYS A 104 -9.08 3.21 -5.12
CA LYS A 104 -7.98 2.54 -5.81
C LYS A 104 -8.38 2.01 -7.19
N GLU A 105 -9.57 1.43 -7.31
CA GLU A 105 -10.12 1.01 -8.61
C GLU A 105 -10.35 2.21 -9.54
N SER A 106 -10.86 3.33 -9.01
CA SER A 106 -11.03 4.56 -9.80
C SER A 106 -9.69 5.14 -10.25
N GLN A 107 -8.66 5.11 -9.40
CA GLN A 107 -7.30 5.47 -9.82
C GLN A 107 -6.77 4.51 -10.89
N ARG A 108 -7.08 3.22 -10.79
CA ARG A 108 -6.68 2.21 -11.79
C ARG A 108 -7.30 2.53 -13.14
N GLU A 109 -8.59 2.87 -13.20
CA GLU A 109 -9.27 3.28 -14.43
C GLU A 109 -8.60 4.52 -15.07
N VAL A 110 -8.32 5.55 -14.27
CA VAL A 110 -7.64 6.75 -14.77
C VAL A 110 -6.22 6.44 -15.24
N ALA A 111 -5.46 5.64 -14.48
CA ALA A 111 -4.11 5.24 -14.81
C ALA A 111 -4.04 4.47 -16.14
N LEU A 112 -4.94 3.49 -16.32
CA LEU A 112 -5.06 2.73 -17.56
C LEU A 112 -5.46 3.64 -18.74
N GLY A 113 -6.33 4.62 -18.52
CA GLY A 113 -6.70 5.62 -19.53
C GLY A 113 -5.53 6.47 -20.02
N TRP A 114 -4.51 6.68 -19.19
CA TRP A 114 -3.25 7.34 -19.55
C TRP A 114 -2.19 6.39 -20.13
N GLY A 115 -2.49 5.09 -20.22
CA GLY A 115 -1.57 4.06 -20.73
C GLY A 115 -0.64 3.45 -19.69
N HIS A 116 -0.79 3.80 -18.40
CA HIS A 116 0.01 3.17 -17.33
C HIS A 116 -0.43 1.73 -17.12
N ARG A 117 0.54 0.82 -17.03
CA ARG A 117 0.30 -0.62 -16.81
C ARG A 117 0.47 -1.05 -15.35
N THR A 118 1.17 -0.23 -14.57
CA THR A 118 1.46 -0.46 -13.16
C THR A 118 1.12 0.79 -12.36
N MET A 119 0.79 0.60 -11.08
CA MET A 119 0.61 1.67 -10.11
C MET A 119 1.51 1.43 -8.91
N ARG A 120 2.23 2.46 -8.46
CA ARG A 120 3.12 2.40 -7.30
C ARG A 120 2.66 3.35 -6.20
N TRP A 121 2.90 2.97 -4.95
CA TRP A 121 2.77 3.85 -3.79
C TRP A 121 3.61 3.30 -2.64
N THR A 122 3.69 4.06 -1.56
CA THR A 122 4.39 3.63 -0.36
C THR A 122 3.49 3.61 0.86
N PHE A 123 3.84 2.80 1.87
CA PHE A 123 3.20 2.86 3.18
C PHE A 123 4.20 2.55 4.31
N ASP A 124 3.86 2.96 5.54
CA ASP A 124 4.68 2.68 6.73
C ASP A 124 4.63 1.18 7.06
N PRO A 125 5.78 0.47 7.14
CA PRO A 125 5.83 -0.98 7.40
C PRO A 125 5.17 -1.42 8.71
N VAL A 126 4.99 -0.54 9.69
CA VAL A 126 4.34 -0.87 10.96
C VAL A 126 2.81 -0.93 10.81
N LEU A 127 2.24 -0.31 9.78
CA LEU A 127 0.79 -0.26 9.56
C LEU A 127 0.28 -1.52 8.86
N SER A 128 0.18 -2.63 9.60
CA SER A 128 -0.28 -3.93 9.09
C SER A 128 -1.67 -3.90 8.44
N ARG A 129 -2.58 -3.02 8.87
CA ARG A 129 -3.87 -2.81 8.19
C ARG A 129 -3.69 -2.34 6.74
N ASN A 130 -2.73 -1.44 6.48
CA ASN A 130 -2.43 -0.98 5.13
C ASN A 130 -1.80 -2.10 4.31
N ALA A 131 -0.92 -2.89 4.93
CA ALA A 131 -0.35 -4.07 4.29
C ALA A 131 -1.43 -5.09 3.88
N HIS A 132 -2.36 -5.41 4.78
CA HIS A 132 -3.46 -6.33 4.49
C HIS A 132 -4.33 -5.82 3.33
N PHE A 133 -4.67 -4.53 3.35
CA PHE A 133 -5.40 -3.91 2.24
C PHE A 133 -4.62 -3.98 0.92
N ASN A 134 -3.35 -3.57 0.91
CA ASN A 134 -2.53 -3.57 -0.30
C ASN A 134 -2.36 -4.98 -0.86
N PHE A 135 -2.06 -5.96 -0.02
CA PHE A 135 -1.64 -7.29 -0.47
C PHE A 135 -2.82 -8.25 -0.61
N SER A 136 -3.67 -8.36 0.40
CA SER A 136 -4.76 -9.34 0.39
C SER A 136 -6.02 -8.80 -0.29
N SER A 137 -6.29 -7.49 -0.21
CA SER A 137 -7.48 -6.91 -0.84
C SER A 137 -7.24 -6.51 -2.30
N LEU A 138 -6.16 -5.79 -2.61
CA LEU A 138 -5.88 -5.36 -3.99
C LEU A 138 -5.08 -6.37 -4.80
N GLY A 139 -4.33 -7.26 -4.15
CA GLY A 139 -3.38 -8.14 -4.84
C GLY A 139 -2.07 -7.45 -5.21
N ALA A 140 -1.78 -6.26 -4.67
CA ALA A 140 -0.51 -5.60 -4.90
C ALA A 140 0.65 -6.35 -4.19
N GLU A 141 1.88 -5.98 -4.50
CA GLU A 141 3.09 -6.60 -4.00
C GLU A 141 4.02 -5.55 -3.40
N GLY A 142 4.64 -5.84 -2.25
CA GLY A 142 5.72 -5.03 -1.71
C GLY A 142 7.02 -5.37 -2.43
N VAL A 143 7.35 -4.58 -3.46
CA VAL A 143 8.47 -4.81 -4.38
C VAL A 143 9.77 -4.13 -3.94
N GLY A 144 9.71 -3.31 -2.88
CA GLY A 144 10.87 -2.59 -2.42
C GLY A 144 10.75 -2.09 -0.99
N PHE A 145 11.88 -1.68 -0.43
CA PHE A 145 11.96 -0.98 0.84
C PHE A 145 12.88 0.22 0.69
N VAL A 146 12.45 1.36 1.22
CA VAL A 146 13.22 2.59 1.20
C VAL A 146 13.29 3.14 2.61
N GLU A 147 14.51 3.16 3.14
CA GLU A 147 14.84 3.79 4.41
C GLU A 147 14.63 5.30 4.31
N ASP A 148 14.00 5.89 5.33
CA ASP A 148 13.83 7.34 5.44
C ASP A 148 13.34 8.01 4.14
N TYR A 149 12.31 7.41 3.51
CA TYR A 149 11.81 7.76 2.17
C TYR A 149 11.60 9.25 1.93
N TYR A 150 11.21 10.01 2.97
CA TYR A 150 11.00 11.45 2.86
C TYR A 150 12.22 12.30 3.30
N GLY A 151 13.42 11.73 3.23
CA GLY A 151 14.68 12.38 3.59
C GLY A 151 14.82 12.72 5.07
N ARG A 152 14.08 12.02 5.95
CA ARG A 152 14.13 12.25 7.40
C ARG A 152 13.98 10.95 8.20
N PRO A 153 14.62 10.85 9.38
CA PRO A 153 14.58 9.64 10.21
C PRO A 153 13.16 9.15 10.53
N GLY A 154 12.97 7.84 10.49
CA GLY A 154 11.72 7.16 10.86
C GLY A 154 10.64 7.25 9.78
N THR A 155 11.00 7.61 8.55
CA THR A 155 10.06 7.66 7.42
C THR A 155 10.18 6.49 6.46
N ASP A 156 10.60 5.35 6.98
CA ASP A 156 10.72 4.09 6.23
C ASP A 156 9.43 3.75 5.48
N ARG A 157 9.60 3.24 4.27
CA ARG A 157 8.49 2.87 3.41
C ARG A 157 8.71 1.54 2.73
N VAL A 158 7.67 0.71 2.74
CA VAL A 158 7.53 -0.37 1.76
C VAL A 158 7.01 0.25 0.47
N LEU A 159 7.75 0.04 -0.63
CA LEU A 159 7.32 0.36 -1.98
C LEU A 159 6.40 -0.76 -2.47
N VAL A 160 5.18 -0.39 -2.82
CA VAL A 160 4.16 -1.29 -3.33
C VAL A 160 4.00 -1.06 -4.83
N GLU A 161 3.86 -2.14 -5.58
CA GLU A 161 3.47 -2.12 -6.98
C GLU A 161 2.21 -2.96 -7.20
N TRP A 162 1.29 -2.43 -7.98
CA TRP A 162 0.10 -3.11 -8.43
C TRP A 162 0.09 -3.16 -9.95
N ASN A 163 0.19 -4.36 -10.49
CA ASN A 163 0.03 -4.57 -11.93
C ASN A 163 -1.45 -4.43 -12.29
N LEU A 164 -1.76 -3.44 -13.13
CA LEU A 164 -3.13 -3.08 -13.50
C LEU A 164 -3.65 -3.90 -14.67
N THR A 165 -2.78 -4.64 -15.36
CA THR A 165 -3.11 -5.33 -16.63
C THR A 165 -3.02 -6.85 -16.55
N ARG A 166 -2.55 -7.41 -15.42
CA ARG A 166 -2.44 -8.85 -15.27
C ARG A 166 -3.81 -9.50 -15.17
N ASP A 167 -3.99 -10.61 -15.89
CA ASP A 167 -5.25 -11.37 -15.88
C ASP A 167 -5.37 -12.28 -14.65
N HIS A 168 -4.24 -12.73 -14.11
CA HIS A 168 -4.19 -13.62 -12.95
C HIS A 168 -3.19 -13.11 -11.91
N ASP A 169 -3.44 -13.46 -10.65
CA ASP A 169 -2.57 -13.17 -9.53
C ASP A 169 -1.66 -14.38 -9.25
N PRO A 170 -0.35 -14.28 -9.52
CA PRO A 170 0.57 -15.40 -9.36
C PRO A 170 0.78 -15.80 -7.89
N PHE A 171 0.27 -15.02 -6.93
CA PHE A 171 0.40 -15.27 -5.49
C PHE A 171 -0.95 -15.55 -4.82
N ALA A 172 -2.02 -15.81 -5.59
CA ALA A 172 -3.38 -15.94 -5.07
C ALA A 172 -3.52 -16.96 -3.93
N ASP A 173 -2.90 -18.14 -4.06
CA ASP A 173 -2.86 -19.18 -3.03
C ASP A 173 -2.06 -18.74 -1.80
N LEU A 174 -0.90 -18.09 -2.00
CA LEU A 174 -0.02 -17.62 -0.93
C LEU A 174 -0.61 -16.47 -0.11
N ARG A 175 -1.49 -15.65 -0.71
CA ARG A 175 -2.19 -14.56 -0.01
C ARG A 175 -3.07 -15.05 1.15
N HIS A 176 -3.44 -16.33 1.13
CA HIS A 176 -4.24 -16.99 2.16
C HIS A 176 -3.44 -17.95 3.04
N ALA A 177 -2.12 -18.05 2.84
CA ALA A 177 -1.28 -18.91 3.67
C ALA A 177 -1.40 -18.52 5.15
N GLU A 178 -1.42 -19.53 6.03
CA GLU A 178 -1.51 -19.30 7.46
C GLU A 178 -0.13 -19.04 8.07
N PRO A 179 0.04 -17.95 8.82
CA PRO A 179 1.29 -17.63 9.48
C PRO A 179 1.64 -18.69 10.55
N PRO A 180 2.94 -18.89 10.85
CA PRO A 180 3.34 -19.64 12.03
C PRO A 180 2.85 -18.91 13.30
N ARG A 181 2.86 -19.61 14.43
CA ARG A 181 2.54 -19.00 15.73
C ARG A 181 3.63 -18.00 16.12
N LEU A 182 3.36 -16.73 15.86
CA LEU A 182 4.19 -15.59 16.25
C LEU A 182 3.37 -14.68 17.16
N GLY A 183 4.05 -13.96 18.02
CA GLY A 183 3.44 -13.02 18.97
C GLY A 183 4.33 -11.80 19.17
N ARG A 184 3.96 -10.94 20.13
CA ARG A 184 4.67 -9.67 20.40
C ARG A 184 6.18 -9.80 20.57
N ALA A 185 6.66 -10.87 21.20
CA ALA A 185 8.09 -11.12 21.38
C ALA A 185 8.87 -11.35 20.07
N HIS A 186 8.17 -11.64 18.97
CA HIS A 186 8.76 -11.93 17.66
C HIS A 186 8.64 -10.75 16.69
N TRP A 187 8.12 -9.58 17.10
CA TRP A 187 7.97 -8.45 16.18
C TRP A 187 9.30 -8.04 15.55
N GLY A 188 9.31 -7.94 14.22
CA GLY A 188 10.50 -7.69 13.42
C GLY A 188 11.35 -8.94 13.14
N GLU A 189 11.09 -10.09 13.76
CA GLU A 189 11.82 -11.34 13.50
C GLU A 189 11.44 -11.94 12.15
N VAL A 190 12.42 -12.50 11.45
CA VAL A 190 12.23 -13.26 10.21
C VAL A 190 12.19 -14.75 10.55
N VAL A 191 11.08 -15.41 10.23
CA VAL A 191 10.92 -16.86 10.40
C VAL A 191 10.78 -17.54 9.04
N HIS A 192 11.78 -18.31 8.66
CA HIS A 192 11.79 -19.06 7.39
C HIS A 192 10.97 -20.35 7.48
N ARG A 193 10.16 -20.61 6.46
CA ARG A 193 9.30 -21.78 6.31
C ARG A 193 9.14 -22.14 4.84
N THR A 194 8.75 -23.37 4.56
CA THR A 194 8.28 -23.77 3.24
C THR A 194 6.76 -23.82 3.22
N ILE A 195 6.16 -23.43 2.09
CA ILE A 195 4.71 -23.51 1.84
C ILE A 195 4.50 -24.38 0.60
N GLU A 196 3.70 -25.43 0.72
CA GLU A 196 3.25 -26.23 -0.42
C GLU A 196 2.14 -25.47 -1.16
N ARG A 197 2.32 -25.25 -2.46
CA ARG A 197 1.39 -24.52 -3.32
C ARG A 197 0.33 -25.45 -3.90
N ALA A 198 -0.74 -24.86 -4.43
CA ALA A 198 -1.84 -25.60 -5.03
C ALA A 198 -1.42 -26.45 -6.25
N ASP A 199 -0.34 -26.08 -6.93
CA ASP A 199 0.25 -26.80 -8.06
C ASP A 199 1.24 -27.91 -7.65
N GLY A 200 1.42 -28.14 -6.34
CA GLY A 200 2.35 -29.11 -5.78
C GLY A 200 3.80 -28.62 -5.69
N SER A 201 4.11 -27.40 -6.13
CA SER A 201 5.43 -26.80 -5.93
C SER A 201 5.63 -26.38 -4.47
N VAL A 202 6.90 -26.34 -4.04
CA VAL A 202 7.28 -25.89 -2.69
C VAL A 202 7.88 -24.50 -2.80
N GLN A 203 7.24 -23.54 -2.14
CA GLN A 203 7.69 -22.16 -2.06
C GLN A 203 8.50 -21.93 -0.78
N ASP A 204 9.74 -21.45 -0.93
CA ASP A 204 10.50 -20.91 0.20
C ASP A 204 9.94 -19.55 0.61
N ALA A 205 9.57 -19.42 1.89
CA ALA A 205 8.83 -18.32 2.45
C ALA A 205 9.47 -17.79 3.73
N ALA A 206 9.36 -16.48 3.93
CA ALA A 206 9.80 -15.81 5.14
C ALA A 206 8.64 -15.03 5.74
N TRP A 207 8.39 -15.24 7.03
CA TRP A 207 7.37 -14.53 7.78
C TRP A 207 7.99 -13.44 8.65
N VAL A 208 7.43 -12.24 8.64
CA VAL A 208 7.90 -11.14 9.50
C VAL A 208 6.76 -10.64 10.37
N ALA A 209 6.86 -10.85 11.69
CA ALA A 209 5.81 -10.40 12.60
C ALA A 209 5.84 -8.87 12.78
N VAL A 210 4.66 -8.28 12.91
CA VAL A 210 4.43 -6.85 13.08
C VAL A 210 3.28 -6.57 14.02
N PRO A 211 3.20 -5.35 14.59
CA PRO A 211 2.01 -4.93 15.31
C PRO A 211 0.75 -5.01 14.43
N ALA A 212 -0.31 -5.64 14.94
CA ALA A 212 -1.63 -5.71 14.29
C ALA A 212 -2.39 -4.37 14.36
N GLN A 213 -2.06 -3.55 15.35
CA GLN A 213 -2.65 -2.23 15.55
C GLN A 213 -1.55 -1.19 15.42
N SER A 214 -1.91 -0.04 14.84
CA SER A 214 -1.00 1.11 14.90
C SER A 214 -0.75 1.39 16.37
N PRO A 215 0.51 1.61 16.77
CA PRO A 215 0.73 2.24 18.03
C PRO A 215 0.06 3.60 17.97
N THR A 216 -1.10 3.75 18.63
CA THR A 216 -1.55 5.05 19.07
C THR A 216 -0.38 5.71 19.76
N VAL A 217 -0.24 7.04 19.66
CA VAL A 217 0.76 7.79 20.41
C VAL A 217 0.51 7.53 21.90
N SER A 218 1.08 6.46 22.42
CA SER A 218 0.96 6.09 23.80
C SER A 218 1.90 6.99 24.57
N VAL A 219 1.38 7.51 25.66
CA VAL A 219 2.06 8.48 26.54
C VAL A 219 3.12 7.77 27.40
N ASP A 220 3.23 6.44 27.29
CA ASP A 220 4.16 5.62 28.05
C ASP A 220 5.52 5.46 27.32
N GLY A 221 6.60 5.76 28.03
CA GLY A 221 7.97 5.76 27.50
C GLY A 221 8.49 4.38 27.11
N GLU A 222 8.09 3.33 27.82
CA GLU A 222 8.49 1.95 27.50
C GLU A 222 7.85 1.46 26.20
N GLU A 223 6.58 1.80 26.00
CA GLU A 223 5.85 1.43 24.79
C GLU A 223 6.39 2.17 23.56
N ARG A 224 6.73 3.46 23.69
CA ARG A 224 7.43 4.22 22.65
C ARG A 224 8.81 3.63 22.31
N ALA A 225 9.61 3.28 23.32
CA ALA A 225 10.93 2.67 23.10
C ALA A 225 10.83 1.29 22.45
N SER A 226 9.85 0.48 22.85
CA SER A 226 9.54 -0.80 22.20
C SER A 226 9.19 -0.62 20.73
N HIS A 227 8.39 0.41 20.38
CA HIS A 227 8.07 0.72 18.98
C HIS A 227 9.30 1.19 18.18
N ASP A 228 10.19 1.96 18.78
CA ASP A 228 11.43 2.38 18.12
C ASP A 228 12.33 1.16 17.81
N LEU A 229 12.45 0.20 18.75
CA LEU A 229 13.19 -1.05 18.50
C LEU A 229 12.54 -1.91 17.41
N VAL A 230 11.20 -2.05 17.43
CA VAL A 230 10.46 -2.79 16.41
C VAL A 230 10.66 -2.17 15.03
N ARG A 231 10.66 -0.84 14.92
CA ARG A 231 10.93 -0.14 13.66
C ARG A 231 12.33 -0.44 13.14
N VAL A 232 13.35 -0.37 14.00
CA VAL A 232 14.73 -0.70 13.63
C VAL A 232 14.86 -2.14 13.15
N GLN A 233 14.22 -3.08 13.87
CA GLN A 233 14.27 -4.48 13.49
C GLN A 233 13.51 -4.76 12.19
N LEU A 234 12.33 -4.15 12.01
CA LEU A 234 11.58 -4.25 10.75
C LEU A 234 12.32 -3.66 9.56
N ARG A 235 12.96 -2.50 9.73
CA ARG A 235 13.84 -1.90 8.71
C ARG A 235 14.86 -2.92 8.24
N ARG A 236 15.61 -3.53 9.17
CA ARG A 236 16.61 -4.55 8.85
C ARG A 236 15.99 -5.74 8.13
N SER A 237 14.94 -6.31 8.69
CA SER A 237 14.33 -7.54 8.17
C SER A 237 13.75 -7.37 6.78
N ILE A 238 12.99 -6.30 6.53
CA ILE A 238 12.36 -6.07 5.23
C ILE A 238 13.42 -5.66 4.18
N ALA A 239 14.41 -4.85 4.55
CA ALA A 239 15.51 -4.49 3.66
C ALA A 239 16.28 -5.75 3.21
N THR A 240 16.69 -6.61 4.15
CA THR A 240 17.41 -7.86 3.84
C THR A 240 16.59 -8.80 2.95
N LEU A 241 15.28 -8.93 3.19
CA LEU A 241 14.41 -9.75 2.34
C LEU A 241 14.31 -9.19 0.92
N THR A 242 14.18 -7.86 0.79
CA THR A 242 14.10 -7.17 -0.50
C THR A 242 15.41 -7.32 -1.28
N GLU A 243 16.56 -7.12 -0.63
CA GLU A 243 17.90 -7.31 -1.20
C GLU A 243 18.13 -8.76 -1.67
N ALA A 244 17.52 -9.73 -0.99
CA ALA A 244 17.52 -11.14 -1.39
C ALA A 244 16.53 -11.47 -2.54
N GLY A 245 15.93 -10.47 -3.18
CA GLY A 245 15.01 -10.64 -4.30
C GLY A 245 13.64 -11.19 -3.90
N ARG A 246 13.20 -10.95 -2.66
CA ARG A 246 11.87 -11.33 -2.19
C ARG A 246 10.91 -10.16 -2.25
N VAL A 247 9.66 -10.47 -2.51
CA VAL A 247 8.52 -9.54 -2.51
C VAL A 247 7.55 -9.88 -1.39
N LEU A 248 6.94 -8.86 -0.80
CA LEU A 248 5.88 -9.04 0.19
C LEU A 248 4.55 -9.28 -0.53
N VAL A 249 3.90 -10.42 -0.27
CA VAL A 249 2.70 -10.86 -1.00
C VAL A 249 1.47 -10.98 -0.12
N ALA A 250 1.61 -11.02 1.21
CA ALA A 250 0.48 -11.07 2.13
C ALA A 250 0.80 -10.37 3.45
N CYS A 251 -0.26 -9.97 4.16
CA CYS A 251 -0.18 -9.62 5.58
C CYS A 251 -1.43 -10.16 6.29
N ARG A 252 -1.22 -11.04 7.28
CA ARG A 252 -2.27 -11.79 7.96
C ARG A 252 -2.26 -11.46 9.45
N ARG A 253 -3.43 -11.14 10.01
CA ARG A 253 -3.58 -10.98 11.46
C ARG A 253 -3.50 -12.36 12.13
N ILE A 254 -2.67 -12.48 13.17
CA ILE A 254 -2.54 -13.70 13.98
C ILE A 254 -3.46 -13.58 15.19
N ASP A 255 -3.37 -12.47 15.91
CA ASP A 255 -4.15 -12.17 17.10
C ASP A 255 -4.42 -10.68 17.23
N ASP A 256 -4.90 -10.23 18.40
CA ASP A 256 -5.26 -8.84 18.59
C ASP A 256 -4.09 -7.86 18.49
N GLY A 257 -2.88 -8.31 18.85
CA GLY A 257 -1.66 -7.52 18.89
C GLY A 257 -0.71 -7.78 17.72
N THR A 258 -0.76 -8.93 17.06
CA THR A 258 0.26 -9.37 16.07
C THR A 258 -0.36 -9.71 14.72
N ALA A 259 0.27 -9.21 13.67
CA ALA A 259 0.09 -9.64 12.29
C ALA A 259 1.45 -10.11 11.73
N ALA A 260 1.46 -10.75 10.57
CA ALA A 260 2.69 -11.17 9.92
C ALA A 260 2.65 -10.92 8.42
N TYR A 261 3.73 -10.35 7.90
CA TYR A 261 4.02 -10.31 6.47
C TYR A 261 4.45 -11.69 5.98
N LEU A 262 4.09 -12.01 4.74
CA LEU A 262 4.64 -13.12 3.99
C LEU A 262 5.52 -12.57 2.86
N ALA A 263 6.79 -12.96 2.86
CA ALA A 263 7.76 -12.66 1.82
C ALA A 263 8.15 -13.93 1.06
N VAL A 264 8.13 -13.89 -0.26
CA VAL A 264 8.51 -14.99 -1.16
C VAL A 264 9.37 -14.46 -2.28
N HIS A 265 10.10 -15.33 -2.99
CA HIS A 265 10.86 -14.87 -4.16
C HIS A 265 9.92 -14.29 -5.21
N ALA A 266 10.36 -13.21 -5.88
CA ALA A 266 9.62 -12.63 -6.98
C ALA A 266 9.28 -13.71 -8.02
N HIS A 267 8.05 -13.69 -8.53
CA HIS A 267 7.66 -14.60 -9.60
C HIS A 267 8.41 -14.20 -10.87
N ARG A 268 9.40 -14.99 -11.28
CA ARG A 268 10.06 -14.80 -12.57
C ARG A 268 9.08 -15.24 -13.66
N SER A 269 8.63 -14.28 -14.47
CA SER A 269 7.89 -14.60 -15.69
C SER A 269 8.84 -15.26 -16.69
N GLU A 270 8.37 -16.24 -17.48
CA GLU A 270 9.16 -16.84 -18.58
C GLU A 270 9.62 -15.80 -19.63
N TYR A 271 9.04 -14.58 -19.61
CA TYR A 271 9.42 -13.47 -20.47
C TYR A 271 10.61 -12.62 -19.96
N ASP A 272 11.10 -12.83 -18.73
CA ASP A 272 12.29 -12.11 -18.21
C ASP A 272 13.63 -12.67 -18.75
N PHE A 273 13.60 -13.70 -19.61
CA PHE A 273 14.82 -14.32 -20.17
C PHE A 273 15.40 -13.59 -21.38
N GLU A 274 14.71 -12.59 -21.95
CA GLU A 274 15.22 -11.86 -23.12
C GLU A 274 16.15 -10.69 -22.76
N SER A 275 16.15 -10.18 -21.51
CA SER A 275 17.02 -9.06 -21.12
C SER A 275 18.45 -9.45 -20.71
N ASP A 276 18.71 -10.74 -20.46
CA ASP A 276 20.03 -11.22 -19.97
C ASP A 276 20.95 -11.75 -21.10
N LYS A 277 20.52 -11.72 -22.37
CA LYS A 277 21.31 -12.26 -23.50
C LYS A 277 22.13 -11.25 -24.30
N GLU A 278 22.12 -9.96 -23.96
CA GLU A 278 22.82 -8.93 -24.74
C GLU A 278 24.01 -8.28 -24.03
N THR A 279 24.76 -9.05 -23.24
CA THR A 279 26.12 -8.64 -22.79
C THR A 279 27.06 -9.83 -22.83
N THR A 280 27.28 -10.38 -24.02
CA THR A 280 28.53 -11.08 -24.35
C THR A 280 28.71 -11.12 -25.86
N ALA A 281 29.32 -10.08 -26.41
CA ALA A 281 30.06 -10.09 -27.67
C ALA A 281 31.06 -8.93 -27.68
#